data_AF-A0ABD3KEV9-F1
#
_entry.id   AF-A0ABD3KEV9-F1
#
_cell.length_a   1.000
_cell.length_b   1.000
_cell.length_c   1.000
_cell.angle_alpha   90.00
_cell.angle_beta   90.00
_cell.angle_gamma   90.00
#
_symmetry.space_group_name_H-M   'P 1'
#
loop_
_entity.id
_entity.type
_entity.pdbx_description
1 polymer ?
#
loop_
_entity_poly.entity_id
_entity_poly.type
_entity_poly.pdbx_seq_one_letter_code
_entity_poly.pdbx_strand_id
1 'polypeptide(L)'
;MASPNMHCHRPLLCPGLPPLLGASHIVHGDVKPGNILLDAHFKSKLSDFGISRLLSRGERSTNNTTIVHLTDPKGTIGYIDPEFLVTGELTTRSDVYSFGIVLLELLTRRPASGIANVVRKAISAGTLAAILDPSAGEWPYTLAEKLTHLALSCCEMGRRNRPVLKSEVGTVLQSIRASC
;
A
#
# COMPACT_ATOMS: atom_id res chain seq x y z
N MET A 1 19.42 -36.49 -24.53
CA MET A 1 19.66 -35.66 -23.33
C MET A 1 19.68 -34.20 -23.76
N ALA A 2 18.62 -33.47 -23.46
CA ALA A 2 18.57 -32.01 -23.48
C ALA A 2 17.44 -31.60 -22.52
N SER A 3 17.80 -30.86 -21.47
CA SER A 3 16.91 -30.45 -20.38
C SER A 3 15.83 -29.45 -20.85
N PRO A 4 14.68 -29.37 -20.14
CA PRO A 4 13.61 -28.45 -20.47
C PRO A 4 13.89 -27.05 -19.90
N ASN A 5 13.71 -26.00 -20.71
CA ASN A 5 13.71 -24.62 -20.27
C ASN A 5 12.40 -24.33 -19.50
N MET A 6 12.47 -24.35 -18.17
CA MET A 6 11.48 -23.73 -17.29
C MET A 6 11.69 -22.21 -17.32
N HIS A 7 10.81 -21.49 -18.01
CA HIS A 7 10.66 -20.05 -17.77
C HIS A 7 9.72 -19.85 -16.58
N CYS A 8 10.32 -19.74 -15.39
CA CYS A 8 9.65 -19.24 -14.20
C CYS A 8 9.20 -17.80 -14.43
N HIS A 9 7.88 -17.60 -14.57
CA HIS A 9 7.27 -16.29 -14.38
C HIS A 9 7.39 -15.92 -12.89
N ARG A 10 8.27 -14.96 -12.58
CA ARG A 10 8.44 -14.38 -11.24
C ARG A 10 7.19 -13.60 -10.80
N PRO A 11 6.94 -13.48 -9.49
CA PRO A 11 5.95 -12.55 -8.95
C PRO A 11 6.25 -11.13 -9.39
N LEU A 12 5.21 -10.46 -9.87
CA LEU A 12 5.18 -9.06 -10.33
C LEU A 12 5.40 -8.05 -9.16
N LEU A 13 6.50 -8.19 -8.40
CA LEU A 13 7.12 -7.05 -7.73
C LEU A 13 8.15 -6.45 -8.69
N CYS A 14 7.68 -5.55 -9.55
CA CYS A 14 8.52 -4.87 -10.53
C CYS A 14 9.66 -4.06 -9.86
N PRO A 15 10.82 -3.97 -10.53
CA PRO A 15 11.99 -3.28 -10.01
C PRO A 15 11.82 -1.75 -10.09
N GLY A 16 11.77 -1.11 -8.93
CA GLY A 16 12.00 0.32 -8.80
C GLY A 16 10.74 1.17 -8.60
N LEU A 17 10.06 0.98 -7.47
CA LEU A 17 9.19 2.01 -6.90
C LEU A 17 10.04 3.28 -6.67
N PRO A 18 9.86 4.38 -7.43
CA PRO A 18 10.41 5.68 -7.06
C PRO A 18 9.68 6.16 -5.79
N PRO A 19 10.12 7.23 -5.11
CA PRO A 19 9.36 7.77 -3.98
C PRO A 19 7.98 8.24 -4.47
N LEU A 20 6.96 7.38 -4.30
CA LEU A 20 5.60 7.59 -4.80
C LEU A 20 4.94 8.85 -4.21
N LEU A 21 5.42 9.30 -3.05
CA LEU A 21 4.85 10.41 -2.29
C LEU A 21 6.01 11.27 -1.78
N GLY A 22 6.36 12.28 -2.59
CA GLY A 22 7.61 13.03 -2.54
C GLY A 22 7.52 14.46 -2.00
N ALA A 23 6.37 15.12 -2.13
CA ALA A 23 6.17 16.45 -1.57
C ALA A 23 5.62 16.30 -0.15
N SER A 24 6.35 16.81 0.84
CA SER A 24 6.11 16.64 2.29
C SER A 24 4.72 17.07 2.79
N HIS A 25 3.89 17.60 1.90
CA HIS A 25 2.58 18.16 2.17
C HIS A 25 1.54 17.81 1.10
N ILE A 26 1.82 16.98 0.09
CA ILE A 26 0.77 16.57 -0.89
C ILE A 26 0.22 15.20 -0.49
N VAL A 27 -1.09 15.13 -0.37
CA VAL A 27 -1.86 13.88 -0.22
C VAL A 27 -2.59 13.59 -1.51
N HIS A 28 -2.49 12.36 -2.00
CA HIS A 28 -3.17 11.95 -3.23
C HIS A 28 -4.67 11.75 -3.01
N GLY A 29 -5.04 11.00 -1.97
CA GLY A 29 -6.43 10.73 -1.55
C GLY A 29 -7.15 9.62 -2.33
N ASP A 30 -6.57 9.10 -3.41
CA ASP A 30 -7.15 8.03 -4.25
C ASP A 30 -6.07 7.06 -4.76
N VAL A 31 -5.18 6.63 -3.86
CA VAL A 31 -4.16 5.62 -4.21
C VAL A 31 -4.85 4.27 -4.41
N LYS A 32 -4.79 3.74 -5.63
CA LYS A 32 -5.37 2.45 -6.02
C LYS A 32 -4.63 1.88 -7.24
N PRO A 33 -4.75 0.59 -7.55
CA PRO A 33 -4.06 -0.01 -8.70
C PRO A 33 -4.32 0.74 -10.02
N GLY A 34 -5.57 1.16 -10.26
CA GLY A 34 -5.95 1.92 -11.47
C GLY A 34 -5.25 3.28 -11.63
N ASN A 35 -4.74 3.86 -10.55
CA ASN A 35 -4.01 5.14 -10.56
C ASN A 35 -2.48 4.95 -10.49
N ILE A 36 -2.00 3.70 -10.39
CA ILE A 36 -0.57 3.37 -10.40
C ILE A 36 -0.22 2.86 -11.79
N LEU A 37 0.36 3.74 -12.61
CA LEU A 37 0.77 3.42 -13.96
C LEU A 37 2.17 2.80 -13.97
N LEU A 38 2.43 1.92 -14.95
CA LEU A 38 3.75 1.36 -15.21
C LEU A 38 4.27 1.92 -16.54
N ASP A 39 5.52 2.37 -16.55
CA ASP A 39 6.19 2.77 -17.79
C ASP A 39 6.76 1.55 -18.54
N ALA A 40 7.37 1.78 -19.71
CA ALA A 40 7.96 0.74 -20.55
C ALA A 40 9.07 -0.09 -19.86
N HIS A 41 9.62 0.41 -18.74
CA HIS A 41 10.61 -0.28 -17.92
C HIS A 41 10.02 -0.84 -16.63
N PHE A 42 8.68 -0.95 -16.55
CA PHE A 42 7.94 -1.40 -15.37
C PHE A 42 8.21 -0.56 -14.11
N LYS A 43 8.60 0.72 -14.26
CA LYS A 43 8.67 1.64 -13.13
C LYS A 43 7.30 2.23 -12.87
N SER A 44 6.89 2.23 -11.60
CA SER A 44 5.59 2.75 -11.21
C SER A 44 5.58 4.26 -11.07
N LYS A 45 4.46 4.87 -11.47
CA LYS A 45 4.16 6.30 -11.32
C LYS A 45 2.72 6.48 -10.90
N LEU A 46 2.48 7.40 -9.98
CA LEU A 46 1.13 7.76 -9.56
C LEU A 46 0.51 8.74 -10.57
N SER A 47 -0.79 8.60 -10.81
CA SER A 47 -1.58 9.39 -11.76
C SER A 47 -2.94 9.74 -11.15
N ASP A 48 -3.70 10.60 -11.83
CA ASP A 48 -5.02 11.07 -11.39
C ASP A 48 -5.01 11.84 -10.06
N PHE A 49 -4.45 13.05 -10.10
CA PHE A 49 -4.37 13.97 -8.97
C PHE A 49 -5.65 14.80 -8.78
N GLY A 50 -6.79 14.40 -9.37
CA GLY A 50 -8.02 15.20 -9.38
C GLY A 50 -8.57 15.52 -7.99
N ILE A 51 -8.31 14.66 -7.00
CA ILE A 51 -8.69 14.88 -5.60
C ILE A 51 -7.50 15.12 -4.67
N SER A 52 -6.31 15.31 -5.21
CA SER A 52 -5.10 15.55 -4.42
C SER A 52 -5.13 16.90 -3.72
N ARG A 53 -4.48 17.00 -2.57
CA ARG A 53 -4.52 18.18 -1.71
C ARG A 53 -3.15 18.53 -1.16
N LEU A 54 -2.84 19.82 -1.19
CA LEU A 54 -1.69 20.39 -0.50
C LEU A 54 -2.10 20.74 0.94
N LEU A 55 -1.54 20.02 1.90
CA LEU A 55 -1.69 20.25 3.32
C LEU A 55 -0.99 21.56 3.72
N SER A 56 -1.79 22.56 4.11
CA SER A 56 -1.30 23.84 4.59
C SER A 56 -1.25 23.86 6.11
N ARG A 57 -0.22 24.48 6.71
CA ARG A 57 0.00 24.51 8.18
C ARG A 57 -1.15 25.12 9.00
N GLY A 58 -2.13 25.78 8.35
CA GLY A 58 -3.30 26.39 8.99
C GLY A 58 -4.38 25.39 9.41
N GLU A 59 -4.50 24.24 8.75
CA GLU A 59 -5.49 23.20 9.07
C GLU A 59 -4.82 22.13 9.94
N ARG A 60 -5.05 22.21 11.25
CA ARG A 60 -4.59 21.22 12.22
C ARG A 60 -5.77 20.37 12.68
N SER A 61 -5.50 19.09 12.90
CA SER A 61 -6.43 18.21 13.57
C SER A 61 -6.81 18.75 14.96
N THR A 62 -7.97 18.36 15.48
CA THR A 62 -8.49 18.77 16.80
C THR A 62 -7.49 18.58 17.96
N ASN A 63 -6.58 17.61 17.83
CA ASN A 63 -5.47 17.32 18.74
C ASN A 63 -4.15 18.07 18.43
N ASN A 64 -4.20 19.14 17.62
CA ASN A 64 -3.16 20.14 17.30
C ASN A 64 -1.77 19.66 16.83
N THR A 65 -1.62 18.37 16.55
CA THR A 65 -0.33 17.69 16.33
C THR A 65 -0.11 17.24 14.89
N THR A 66 -1.17 17.17 14.07
CA THR A 66 -1.12 16.67 12.69
C THR A 66 -1.69 17.72 11.74
N ILE A 67 -0.98 18.00 10.64
CA ILE A 67 -1.51 18.81 9.54
C ILE A 67 -2.51 17.95 8.77
N VAL A 68 -3.71 18.46 8.58
CA VAL A 68 -4.82 17.76 7.93
C VAL A 68 -5.42 18.63 6.85
N HIS A 69 -6.28 18.05 6.02
CA HIS A 69 -7.21 18.79 5.21
C HIS A 69 -8.62 18.33 5.51
N LEU A 70 -9.48 19.25 5.93
CA LEU A 70 -10.88 18.93 6.25
C LEU A 70 -11.72 18.95 4.96
N THR A 71 -12.29 17.81 4.61
CA THR A 71 -13.13 17.66 3.41
C THR A 71 -14.08 16.48 3.58
N ASP A 72 -15.19 16.49 2.84
CA ASP A 72 -16.00 15.29 2.67
C ASP A 72 -15.13 14.15 2.14
N PRO A 73 -15.26 12.94 2.69
CA PRO A 73 -14.53 11.78 2.21
C PRO A 73 -14.82 11.50 0.74
N LYS A 74 -13.75 11.52 -0.06
CA LYS A 74 -13.75 11.19 -1.49
C LYS A 74 -12.67 10.15 -1.75
N GLY A 75 -12.89 9.31 -2.75
CA GLY A 75 -11.96 8.25 -3.16
C GLY A 75 -12.70 6.98 -3.58
N THR A 76 -11.94 5.93 -3.85
CA THR A 76 -12.48 4.64 -4.31
C THR A 76 -12.79 3.71 -3.14
N ILE A 77 -14.02 3.20 -3.08
CA ILE A 77 -14.49 2.26 -2.04
C ILE A 77 -13.52 1.07 -1.93
N GLY A 78 -13.14 0.73 -0.69
CA GLY A 78 -12.17 -0.32 -0.38
C GLY A 78 -10.75 0.19 -0.11
N TYR A 79 -10.38 1.35 -0.64
CA TYR A 79 -9.08 2.00 -0.40
C TYR A 79 -9.16 3.17 0.57
N ILE A 80 -10.36 3.74 0.75
CA ILE A 80 -10.55 4.92 1.60
C ILE A 80 -10.15 4.60 3.05
N ASP A 81 -9.29 5.45 3.60
CA ASP A 81 -8.90 5.44 5.00
C ASP A 81 -10.14 5.48 5.91
N PRO A 82 -10.37 4.48 6.79
CA PRO A 82 -11.55 4.44 7.65
C PRO A 82 -11.57 5.58 8.67
N GLU A 83 -10.43 6.09 9.10
CA GLU A 83 -10.38 7.24 10.00
C GLU A 83 -10.73 8.53 9.26
N PHE A 84 -10.32 8.66 7.99
CA PHE A 84 -10.75 9.76 7.13
C PHE A 84 -12.27 9.70 6.85
N LEU A 85 -12.83 8.51 6.60
CA LEU A 85 -14.27 8.32 6.44
C LEU A 85 -15.08 8.83 7.65
N VAL A 86 -14.55 8.65 8.86
CA VAL A 86 -15.24 9.04 10.10
C VAL A 86 -15.01 10.51 10.43
N THR A 87 -13.79 11.01 10.24
CA THR A 87 -13.37 12.33 10.76
C THR A 87 -13.41 13.44 9.73
N GLY A 88 -13.40 13.11 8.43
CA GLY A 88 -13.19 14.08 7.34
C GLY A 88 -11.76 14.65 7.29
N GLU A 89 -10.84 14.15 8.11
CA GLU A 89 -9.44 14.61 8.16
C GLU A 89 -8.57 13.83 7.14
N LEU A 90 -8.35 14.41 5.96
CA LEU A 90 -7.44 13.84 4.97
C LEU A 90 -5.98 14.12 5.36
N THR A 91 -5.14 13.08 5.38
CA THR A 91 -3.72 13.20 5.76
C THR A 91 -2.81 12.35 4.88
N THR A 92 -1.49 12.55 4.98
CA THR A 92 -0.52 11.66 4.32
C THR A 92 -0.62 10.21 4.79
N ARG A 93 -1.17 9.96 5.99
CA ARG A 93 -1.44 8.61 6.51
C ARG A 93 -2.64 7.95 5.83
N SER A 94 -3.51 8.71 5.19
CA SER A 94 -4.62 8.18 4.40
C SER A 94 -4.11 7.51 3.12
N ASP A 95 -3.09 8.08 2.49
CA ASP A 95 -2.39 7.43 1.37
C ASP A 95 -1.62 6.18 1.82
N VAL A 96 -1.06 6.17 3.04
CA VAL A 96 -0.40 4.98 3.62
C VAL A 96 -1.39 3.84 3.74
N TYR A 97 -2.59 4.09 4.26
CA TYR A 97 -3.64 3.08 4.38
C TYR A 97 -3.99 2.50 3.00
N SER A 98 -4.28 3.39 2.05
CA SER A 98 -4.63 3.02 0.68
C SER A 98 -3.53 2.17 0.03
N PHE A 99 -2.26 2.56 0.20
CA PHE A 99 -1.10 1.79 -0.26
C PHE A 99 -1.01 0.40 0.39
N GLY A 100 -1.32 0.29 1.70
CA GLY A 100 -1.40 -0.99 2.39
C GLY A 100 -2.41 -1.93 1.74
N ILE A 101 -3.59 -1.43 1.37
CA ILE A 101 -4.61 -2.20 0.65
C ILE A 101 -4.09 -2.66 -0.72
N VAL A 102 -3.41 -1.79 -1.46
CA VAL A 102 -2.77 -2.16 -2.74
C VAL A 102 -1.77 -3.31 -2.55
N LEU A 103 -0.93 -3.27 -1.52
CA LEU A 103 0.01 -4.35 -1.24
C LEU A 103 -0.69 -5.67 -0.92
N LEU A 104 -1.79 -5.64 -0.15
CA LEU A 104 -2.57 -6.85 0.15
C LEU A 104 -3.25 -7.42 -1.09
N GLU A 105 -3.74 -6.58 -1.99
CA GLU A 105 -4.30 -7.02 -3.27
C GLU A 105 -3.22 -7.65 -4.15
N LEU A 106 -2.01 -7.06 -4.20
CA LEU A 106 -0.90 -7.64 -4.95
C LEU A 106 -0.48 -9.01 -4.41
N LEU A 107 -0.47 -9.18 -3.09
CA LEU A 107 -0.09 -10.45 -2.45
C LEU A 107 -1.12 -11.55 -2.67
N THR A 108 -2.41 -11.22 -2.75
CA THR A 108 -3.49 -12.22 -2.66
C THR A 108 -4.36 -12.31 -3.91
N ARG A 109 -4.32 -11.30 -4.80
CA ARG A 109 -5.22 -11.12 -5.95
C ARG A 109 -6.70 -11.19 -5.57
N ARG A 110 -7.04 -10.73 -4.37
CA ARG A 110 -8.43 -10.65 -3.86
C ARG A 110 -8.95 -9.21 -3.93
N PRO A 111 -10.27 -8.99 -3.93
CA PRO A 111 -10.83 -7.65 -3.92
C PRO A 111 -10.42 -6.86 -2.68
N ALA A 112 -10.15 -5.55 -2.83
CA ALA A 112 -9.81 -4.62 -1.74
C ALA A 112 -10.77 -4.66 -0.53
N SER A 113 -12.08 -4.83 -0.77
CA SER A 113 -13.08 -4.77 0.30
C SER A 113 -12.87 -5.87 1.35
N GLY A 114 -12.57 -5.47 2.59
CA GLY A 114 -12.38 -6.39 3.71
C GLY A 114 -11.08 -7.20 3.67
N ILE A 115 -10.19 -6.96 2.70
CA ILE A 115 -8.97 -7.76 2.48
C ILE A 115 -8.04 -7.80 3.69
N ALA A 116 -7.89 -6.67 4.40
CA ALA A 116 -7.07 -6.58 5.61
C ALA A 116 -7.54 -7.55 6.70
N ASN A 117 -8.86 -7.73 6.87
CA ASN A 117 -9.39 -8.66 7.86
C ASN A 117 -9.17 -10.13 7.44
N VAL A 118 -9.35 -10.43 6.15
CA VAL A 118 -9.07 -11.77 5.60
C VAL A 118 -7.61 -12.15 5.85
N VAL A 119 -6.69 -11.24 5.55
CA VAL A 119 -5.25 -11.47 5.71
C VAL A 119 -4.86 -11.58 7.19
N ARG A 120 -5.39 -10.71 8.08
CA ARG A 120 -5.16 -10.82 9.54
C ARG A 120 -5.59 -12.20 10.07
N LYS A 121 -6.76 -12.70 9.64
CA LYS A 121 -7.24 -14.04 10.01
C LYS A 121 -6.30 -15.13 9.51
N ALA A 122 -5.85 -15.06 8.25
CA ALA A 122 -4.93 -16.05 7.69
C ALA A 122 -3.59 -16.09 8.44
N ILE A 123 -3.03 -14.92 8.78
CA ILE A 123 -1.81 -14.80 9.61
C ILE A 123 -2.04 -15.44 10.98
N SER A 124 -3.14 -15.09 11.67
CA SER A 124 -3.44 -15.64 13.00
C SER A 124 -3.65 -17.16 13.00
N ALA A 125 -4.11 -17.72 11.88
CA ALA A 125 -4.34 -19.14 11.71
C ALA A 125 -3.12 -19.89 11.12
N GLY A 126 -2.01 -19.20 10.81
CA GLY A 126 -0.84 -19.81 10.18
C GLY A 126 -1.08 -20.27 8.73
N THR A 127 -2.06 -19.68 8.04
CA THR A 127 -2.51 -20.09 6.69
C THR A 127 -2.20 -19.05 5.61
N LEU A 128 -1.18 -18.19 5.83
CA LEU A 128 -0.79 -17.14 4.88
C LEU A 128 -0.55 -17.71 3.47
N ALA A 129 0.18 -18.82 3.34
CA ALA A 129 0.50 -19.42 2.05
C ALA A 129 -0.75 -19.77 1.23
N ALA A 130 -1.87 -20.12 1.87
CA ALA A 130 -3.11 -20.50 1.21
C ALA A 130 -3.88 -19.31 0.61
N ILE A 131 -3.52 -18.07 1.00
CA ILE A 131 -4.17 -16.86 0.49
C ILE A 131 -3.29 -16.06 -0.48
N LEU A 132 -2.03 -16.45 -0.67
CA LEU A 132 -1.14 -15.82 -1.64
C LEU A 132 -1.59 -16.13 -3.07
N ASP A 133 -1.41 -15.18 -3.98
CA ASP A 133 -1.75 -15.32 -5.40
C ASP A 133 -0.84 -16.35 -6.07
N PRO A 134 -1.36 -17.52 -6.49
CA PRO A 134 -0.55 -18.53 -7.17
C PRO A 134 -0.18 -18.11 -8.61
N SER A 135 -0.92 -17.17 -9.21
CA SER A 135 -0.67 -16.70 -10.57
C SER A 135 0.56 -15.79 -10.67
N ALA A 136 1.01 -15.26 -9.52
CA ALA A 136 2.26 -14.54 -9.40
C ALA A 136 3.47 -15.51 -9.37
N GLY A 137 3.30 -16.82 -9.47
CA GLY A 137 4.39 -17.78 -9.35
C GLY A 137 4.78 -18.05 -7.89
N GLU A 138 5.98 -18.58 -7.66
CA GLU A 138 6.41 -18.95 -6.31
C GLU A 138 6.78 -17.71 -5.48
N TRP A 139 6.05 -17.52 -4.39
CA TRP A 139 6.38 -16.53 -3.36
C TRP A 139 7.40 -17.11 -2.38
N PRO A 140 8.59 -16.51 -2.23
CA PRO A 140 9.44 -16.83 -1.09
C PRO A 140 8.67 -16.51 0.20
N TYR A 141 8.44 -17.51 1.04
CA TYR A 141 7.57 -17.36 2.21
C TYR A 141 8.00 -16.21 3.12
N THR A 142 9.31 -16.08 3.39
CA THR A 142 9.88 -15.01 4.22
C THR A 142 9.65 -13.61 3.63
N LEU A 143 9.66 -13.49 2.30
CA LEU A 143 9.34 -12.26 1.60
C LEU A 143 7.85 -11.92 1.72
N ALA A 144 6.99 -12.90 1.44
CA ALA A 144 5.53 -12.74 1.53
C ALA A 144 5.09 -12.36 2.94
N GLU A 145 5.67 -12.99 3.97
CA GLU A 145 5.42 -12.68 5.37
C GLU A 145 5.83 -11.25 5.73
N LYS A 146 7.06 -10.83 5.37
CA LYS A 146 7.53 -9.45 5.59
C LYS A 146 6.65 -8.41 4.90
N LEU A 147 6.29 -8.64 3.64
CA LEU A 147 5.39 -7.76 2.89
C LEU A 147 4.00 -7.71 3.52
N THR A 148 3.48 -8.86 3.98
CA THR A 148 2.18 -8.94 4.64
C THR A 148 2.16 -8.13 5.93
N HIS A 149 3.19 -8.26 6.78
CA HIS A 149 3.27 -7.48 8.01
C HIS A 149 3.37 -5.97 7.75
N LEU A 150 4.15 -5.56 6.74
CA LEU A 150 4.23 -4.16 6.31
C LEU A 150 2.88 -3.65 5.80
N ALA A 151 2.19 -4.43 4.98
CA ALA A 151 0.89 -4.05 4.43
C ALA A 151 -0.17 -3.93 5.53
N LEU A 152 -0.19 -4.86 6.49
CA LEU A 152 -1.10 -4.81 7.63
C LEU A 152 -0.83 -3.62 8.56
N SER A 153 0.43 -3.25 8.81
CA SER A 153 0.76 -2.07 9.61
C SER A 153 0.34 -0.77 8.91
N CYS A 154 0.41 -0.72 7.58
CA CYS A 154 -0.18 0.37 6.78
C CYS A 154 -1.70 0.43 6.94
N CYS A 155 -2.38 -0.72 7.08
CA CYS A 155 -3.82 -0.86 7.22
C CYS A 155 -4.33 -0.77 8.67
N GLU A 156 -3.57 -0.18 9.60
CA GLU A 156 -4.05 0.05 10.97
C GLU A 156 -5.20 1.06 10.99
N MET A 157 -6.22 0.80 11.82
CA MET A 157 -7.41 1.66 11.90
C MET A 157 -7.05 3.08 12.34
N GLY A 158 -6.19 3.19 13.37
CA GLY A 158 -5.66 4.47 13.82
C GLY A 158 -4.43 4.89 13.00
N ARG A 159 -4.50 6.05 12.36
CA ARG A 159 -3.47 6.67 11.53
C ARG A 159 -2.13 6.86 12.25
N ARG A 160 -2.17 7.02 13.58
CA ARG A 160 -0.97 7.15 14.43
C ARG A 160 -0.17 5.84 14.52
N ASN A 161 -0.82 4.70 14.32
CA ASN A 161 -0.19 3.37 14.37
C ASN A 161 0.36 2.93 13.02
N ARG A 162 0.07 3.68 11.95
CA ARG A 162 0.61 3.41 10.62
C ARG A 162 2.09 3.79 10.56
N PRO A 163 2.91 3.21 9.66
CA PRO A 163 4.30 3.60 9.42
C PRO A 163 4.42 4.84 8.53
N VAL A 164 5.47 5.64 8.71
CA VAL A 164 5.72 6.80 7.83
C VAL A 164 6.19 6.30 6.47
N LEU A 165 5.49 6.71 5.41
CA LEU A 165 5.69 6.14 4.07
C LEU A 165 7.14 6.24 3.56
N LYS A 166 7.76 7.43 3.63
CA LYS A 166 9.12 7.60 3.09
C LYS A 166 10.18 6.89 3.94
N SER A 167 10.12 7.03 5.26
CA SER A 167 11.21 6.61 6.15
C SER A 167 11.09 5.17 6.62
N GLU A 168 9.87 4.67 6.84
CA GLU A 168 9.66 3.32 7.39
C GLU A 168 9.28 2.36 6.27
N VAL A 169 8.22 2.66 5.51
CA VAL A 169 7.77 1.78 4.40
C VAL A 169 8.83 1.70 3.32
N GLY A 170 9.39 2.83 2.89
CA GLY A 170 10.46 2.88 1.90
C GLY A 170 11.69 2.06 2.29
N THR A 171 12.11 2.13 3.56
CA THR A 171 13.26 1.37 4.09
C THR A 171 13.00 -0.14 4.07
N VAL A 172 11.82 -0.57 4.51
CA VAL A 172 11.46 -2.00 4.50
C VAL A 172 11.43 -2.54 3.07
N LEU A 173 10.84 -1.80 2.13
CA LEU A 173 10.80 -2.19 0.72
C LEU A 173 12.20 -2.22 0.08
N GLN A 174 13.09 -1.30 0.44
CA GLN A 174 14.49 -1.32 -0.02
C GLN A 174 15.26 -2.52 0.52
N SER A 175 15.08 -2.86 1.80
CA SER A 175 15.68 -4.05 2.41
C SER A 175 15.21 -5.34 1.74
N ILE A 176 13.89 -5.43 1.48
CA ILE A 176 13.29 -6.53 0.72
C ILE A 176 13.91 -6.66 -0.67
N ARG A 177 14.04 -5.54 -1.39
CA ARG A 177 14.65 -5.50 -2.72
C ARG A 177 16.09 -5.98 -2.71
N ALA A 178 16.89 -5.59 -1.71
CA ALA A 178 18.29 -6.00 -1.59
C ALA A 178 18.46 -7.49 -1.28
N SER A 179 17.39 -8.19 -0.91
CA SER A 179 17.39 -9.61 -0.54
C SER A 179 16.91 -10.54 -1.66
N CYS A 180 16.62 -10.01 -2.85
CA CYS A 180 16.10 -10.73 -4.03
C CYS A 180 17.09 -10.71 -5.20
#